data_AF-A0A9X4KHA2-F1
#
_entry.id   AF-A0A9X4KHA2-F1
#
_cell.length_a   1.000
_cell.length_b   1.000
_cell.length_c   1.000
_cell.angle_alpha   90.00
_cell.angle_beta   90.00
_cell.angle_gamma   90.00
#
_symmetry.space_group_name_H-M   'P 1'
#
loop_
_entity.id
_entity.type
_entity.pdbx_description
1 polymer ?
#
loop_
_entity_poly.entity_id
_entity_poly.type
_entity_poly.pdbx_seq_one_letter_code
_entity_poly.pdbx_strand_id
1 'polypeptide(L)'
;MEFDNFGKEFYSDRRHKSVLRGLFARDIERVRTIRELIGCGYLRQILVSNDVCLKMGLHRYGGWGYDHMLTNIVPMMEDEGITSEQIRELMCGNPARFLDNDLA
;
A
#
# COMPACT_ATOMS: atom_id res chain seq x y z
N MET A 1 8.24 -3.95 7.89
CA MET A 1 8.23 -4.07 6.42
C MET A 1 7.17 -3.13 5.90
N GLU A 2 7.50 -2.29 4.94
CA GLU A 2 6.56 -1.32 4.38
C GLU A 2 6.19 -1.76 2.96
N PHE A 3 4.90 -1.65 2.64
CA PHE A 3 4.36 -1.71 1.29
C PHE A 3 3.95 -0.30 0.88
N ASP A 4 4.82 0.34 0.12
CA ASP A 4 4.58 1.64 -0.48
C ASP A 4 4.06 1.48 -1.92
N ASN A 5 3.75 2.61 -2.58
CA ASN A 5 3.38 2.70 -4.00
C ASN A 5 1.96 2.24 -4.37
N PHE A 6 1.02 2.13 -3.42
CA PHE A 6 -0.40 1.92 -3.77
C PHE A 6 -0.90 3.04 -4.71
N GLY A 7 -1.56 2.66 -5.81
CA GLY A 7 -2.03 3.59 -6.84
C GLY A 7 -1.02 3.92 -7.95
N LYS A 8 0.20 3.35 -7.95
CA LYS A 8 1.15 3.49 -9.09
C LYS A 8 0.84 2.50 -10.22
N GLU A 9 -0.40 2.57 -10.70
CA GLU A 9 -0.99 1.72 -11.75
C GLU A 9 -0.88 2.37 -13.14
N PHE A 10 0.34 2.51 -13.65
CA PHE A 10 0.56 3.10 -14.97
C PHE A 10 1.56 2.28 -15.81
N TYR A 11 1.39 2.36 -17.13
CA TYR A 11 2.29 1.73 -18.07
C TYR A 11 3.68 2.37 -18.02
N SER A 12 4.70 1.54 -17.86
CA SER A 12 6.11 1.93 -17.98
C SER A 12 6.73 1.17 -19.15
N ASP A 13 7.15 1.91 -20.19
CA ASP A 13 7.78 1.31 -21.36
C ASP A 13 9.13 0.68 -20.96
N ARG A 14 9.23 -0.64 -21.12
CA ARG A 14 10.43 -1.42 -20.78
C ARG A 14 11.68 -0.98 -21.54
N ARG A 15 11.53 -0.28 -22.68
CA ARG A 15 12.61 0.24 -23.51
C ARG A 15 13.14 1.58 -22.99
N HIS A 16 12.30 2.35 -22.31
CA HIS A 16 12.70 3.59 -21.66
C HIS A 16 12.96 3.32 -20.17
N LYS A 17 14.23 3.33 -19.79
CA LYS A 17 14.62 3.31 -18.38
C LYS A 17 14.21 4.65 -17.77
N SER A 18 12.99 4.74 -17.27
CA SER A 18 12.59 5.81 -16.36
C SER A 18 13.52 5.80 -15.14
N VAL A 19 13.65 6.95 -14.47
CA VAL A 19 14.39 7.08 -13.20
C VAL A 19 14.00 5.98 -12.20
N LEU A 20 12.74 5.53 -12.28
CA LEU A 20 12.21 4.35 -11.61
C LEU A 20 12.41 3.14 -12.55
N ARG A 21 13.51 2.41 -12.36
CA ARG A 21 13.86 1.24 -13.18
C ARG A 21 12.94 0.07 -12.85
N GLY A 22 12.02 -0.29 -13.75
CA GLY A 22 11.23 -1.51 -13.66
C GLY A 22 9.73 -1.29 -13.77
N LEU A 23 8.99 -2.40 -13.73
CA LEU A 23 7.54 -2.40 -13.58
C LEU A 23 7.23 -2.32 -12.08
N PHE A 24 6.35 -1.40 -11.69
CA PHE A 24 5.77 -1.44 -10.35
C PHE A 24 4.92 -2.72 -10.23
N ALA A 25 4.95 -3.34 -9.06
CA ALA A 25 3.92 -4.31 -8.71
C ALA A 25 2.55 -3.63 -8.83
N ARG A 26 1.52 -4.39 -9.16
CA ARG A 26 0.13 -3.94 -9.10
C ARG A 26 -0.39 -4.00 -7.67
N ASP A 27 -1.41 -3.24 -7.38
CA ASP A 27 -2.01 -3.16 -6.05
C ASP A 27 -2.56 -4.51 -5.62
N ILE A 28 -3.17 -5.27 -6.53
CA ILE A 28 -3.63 -6.64 -6.25
C ILE A 28 -2.48 -7.59 -5.90
N GLU A 29 -1.30 -7.40 -6.49
CA GLU A 29 -0.12 -8.21 -6.17
C GLU A 29 0.40 -7.85 -4.78
N ARG A 30 0.42 -6.55 -4.43
CA ARG A 30 0.76 -6.10 -3.07
C ARG A 30 -0.21 -6.65 -2.03
N VAL A 31 -1.53 -6.55 -2.26
CA VAL A 31 -2.55 -7.06 -1.33
C VAL A 31 -2.39 -8.56 -1.09
N ARG A 32 -2.17 -9.34 -2.15
CA ARG A 32 -1.92 -10.79 -2.02
C ARG A 32 -0.67 -11.11 -1.23
N THR A 33 0.42 -10.40 -1.48
CA THR A 33 1.65 -10.56 -0.69
C THR A 33 1.43 -10.18 0.79
N ILE A 34 0.68 -9.11 1.07
CA ILE A 34 0.32 -8.74 2.45
C ILE A 34 -0.47 -9.86 3.11
N ARG A 35 -1.49 -10.41 2.43
CA ARG A 35 -2.28 -11.55 2.93
C ARG A 35 -1.39 -12.75 3.24
N GLU A 36 -0.47 -13.12 2.36
CA GLU A 36 0.48 -14.21 2.58
C GLU A 36 1.36 -13.96 3.81
N LEU A 37 1.91 -12.75 3.96
CA LEU A 37 2.72 -12.38 5.12
C LEU A 37 1.94 -12.41 6.43
N ILE A 38 0.66 -12.01 6.40
CA ILE A 38 -0.25 -12.16 7.54
C ILE A 38 -0.40 -13.64 7.90
N GLY A 39 -0.59 -14.53 6.91
CA GLY A 39 -0.65 -15.98 7.10
C GLY A 39 0.63 -16.57 7.70
N CYS A 40 1.77 -15.95 7.44
CA CYS A 40 3.08 -16.29 8.03
C CYS A 40 3.31 -15.67 9.42
N GLY A 41 2.36 -14.91 9.97
CA GLY A 41 2.43 -14.33 11.33
C GLY A 41 3.07 -12.93 11.42
N TYR A 42 3.24 -12.22 10.29
CA TYR A 42 3.91 -10.91 10.26
C TYR A 42 2.97 -9.70 10.31
N LEU A 43 1.69 -9.88 10.66
CA LEU A 43 0.69 -8.81 10.64
C LEU A 43 1.16 -7.52 11.33
N ARG A 44 1.78 -7.63 12.51
CA ARG A 44 2.15 -6.48 13.36
C ARG A 44 3.41 -5.74 12.90
N GLN A 45 4.06 -6.22 11.85
CA GLN A 45 5.28 -5.65 11.30
C GLN A 45 5.05 -5.01 9.92
N ILE A 46 3.81 -4.94 9.44
CA ILE A 46 3.48 -4.44 8.10
C ILE A 46 2.95 -3.00 8.18
N LEU A 47 3.53 -2.10 7.40
CA LEU A 47 3.02 -0.75 7.15
C LEU A 47 2.58 -0.65 5.68
N VAL A 48 1.59 0.20 5.39
CA VAL A 48 1.04 0.40 4.05
C VAL A 48 0.89 1.90 3.73
N SER A 49 1.21 2.31 2.50
CA SER A 49 1.12 3.71 2.06
C SER A 49 1.04 3.85 0.53
N ASN A 50 0.60 5.01 0.05
CA ASN A 50 0.49 5.33 -1.37
C ASN A 50 1.81 5.77 -2.03
N ASP A 51 2.73 6.38 -1.27
CA ASP A 51 3.90 7.12 -1.80
C ASP A 51 3.56 8.12 -2.92
N VAL A 52 2.65 9.06 -2.62
CA VAL A 52 2.29 10.14 -3.54
C VAL A 52 3.43 11.16 -3.60
N CYS A 53 4.33 10.98 -4.58
CA CYS A 53 5.48 11.86 -4.82
C CYS A 53 5.48 12.53 -6.21
N LEU A 54 4.51 12.22 -7.07
CA LEU A 54 4.33 12.82 -8.40
C LEU A 54 2.98 13.52 -8.50
N LYS A 55 2.92 14.63 -9.25
CA LYS A 55 1.66 15.35 -9.52
C LYS A 55 0.57 14.41 -10.05
N MET A 56 0.95 13.49 -10.94
CA MET A 56 0.02 12.53 -11.55
C MET A 56 -0.60 11.55 -10.56
N GLY A 57 -0.12 11.47 -9.30
CA GLY A 57 -0.76 10.70 -8.25
C GLY A 57 -1.96 11.39 -7.59
N LEU A 58 -2.16 12.69 -7.81
CA LEU A 58 -3.26 13.46 -7.22
C LEU A 58 -4.51 13.45 -8.11
N HIS A 59 -5.69 13.45 -7.49
CA HIS A 59 -7.00 13.60 -8.17
C HIS A 59 -7.04 14.74 -9.18
N ARG A 60 -6.44 15.89 -8.84
CA ARG A 60 -6.40 17.07 -9.72
C ARG A 60 -5.78 16.77 -11.10
N TYR A 61 -4.91 15.77 -11.18
CA TYR A 61 -4.21 15.37 -12.39
C TYR A 61 -4.64 13.98 -12.87
N GLY A 62 -5.77 13.45 -12.37
CA GLY A 62 -6.32 12.15 -12.77
C GLY A 62 -5.75 10.94 -12.03
N GLY A 63 -4.92 11.15 -11.01
CA GLY A 63 -4.44 10.09 -10.13
C GLY A 63 -5.45 9.73 -9.04
N TRP A 64 -5.13 8.71 -8.25
CA TRP A 64 -6.04 8.16 -7.23
C TRP A 64 -6.18 8.98 -5.94
N GLY A 65 -5.26 9.92 -5.68
CA GLY A 65 -5.27 10.73 -4.46
C GLY A 65 -4.84 9.97 -3.20
N TYR A 66 -4.86 10.67 -2.07
CA TYR A 66 -4.47 10.11 -0.77
C TYR A 66 -5.51 9.13 -0.21
N ASP A 67 -6.78 9.32 -0.57
CA ASP A 67 -7.92 8.51 -0.15
C ASP A 67 -7.95 7.13 -0.81
N HIS A 68 -7.11 6.87 -1.82
CA HIS A 68 -7.02 5.57 -2.51
C HIS A 68 -6.91 4.37 -1.56
N MET A 69 -6.11 4.52 -0.49
CA MET A 69 -5.99 3.48 0.54
C MET A 69 -7.37 3.08 1.11
N LEU A 70 -8.22 4.07 1.41
CA LEU A 70 -9.51 3.85 2.04
C LEU A 70 -10.59 3.49 1.02
N THR A 71 -10.58 4.11 -0.15
CA THR A 71 -11.65 4.00 -1.14
C THR A 71 -11.51 2.82 -2.09
N ASN A 72 -10.28 2.27 -2.25
CA ASN A 72 -10.02 1.18 -3.20
C ASN A 72 -9.21 0.03 -2.57
N ILE A 73 -8.15 0.33 -1.82
CA ILE A 73 -7.26 -0.72 -1.29
C ILE A 73 -7.92 -1.48 -0.13
N VAL A 74 -8.60 -0.79 0.81
CA VAL A 74 -9.34 -1.47 1.88
C VAL A 74 -10.42 -2.42 1.33
N PRO A 75 -11.31 -2.01 0.39
CA PRO A 75 -12.21 -2.94 -0.28
C PRO A 75 -11.49 -4.13 -0.95
N MET A 76 -10.37 -3.89 -1.63
CA MET A 76 -9.58 -4.95 -2.26
C MET A 76 -8.98 -5.94 -1.23
N MET A 77 -8.57 -5.45 -0.06
CA MET A 77 -8.11 -6.29 1.05
C MET A 77 -9.25 -7.17 1.57
N GLU A 78 -10.46 -6.62 1.71
CA GLU A 78 -11.66 -7.36 2.11
C GLU A 78 -12.00 -8.45 1.08
N ASP A 79 -11.98 -8.12 -0.21
CA ASP A 79 -12.23 -9.06 -1.32
C ASP A 79 -11.22 -10.22 -1.34
N GLU A 80 -9.95 -9.96 -1.01
CA GLU A 80 -8.90 -10.99 -0.90
C GLU A 80 -8.88 -11.72 0.47
N GLY A 81 -9.86 -11.42 1.34
CA GLY A 81 -10.12 -12.15 2.58
C GLY A 81 -9.27 -11.73 3.79
N ILE A 82 -8.72 -10.51 3.78
CA ILE A 82 -8.08 -9.91 4.97
C ILE A 82 -9.21 -9.39 5.87
N THR A 83 -9.22 -9.77 7.15
CA THR A 83 -10.35 -9.44 8.04
C THR A 83 -10.34 -7.97 8.44
N SER A 84 -11.50 -7.43 8.81
CA SER A 84 -11.61 -6.04 9.27
C SER A 84 -10.72 -5.73 10.48
N GLU A 85 -10.47 -6.71 11.36
CA GLU A 85 -9.54 -6.57 12.49
C GLU A 85 -8.09 -6.47 12.01
N GLN A 86 -7.69 -7.29 11.04
CA GLN A 86 -6.36 -7.23 10.43
C GLN A 86 -6.16 -5.91 9.69
N ILE A 87 -7.16 -5.46 8.93
CA ILE A 87 -7.14 -4.16 8.26
C ILE A 87 -7.02 -3.03 9.29
N ARG A 88 -7.75 -3.07 10.40
CA ARG A 88 -7.62 -2.09 11.49
C ARG A 88 -6.20 -2.08 12.08
N GLU A 89 -5.59 -3.25 12.27
CA GLU A 89 -4.20 -3.34 12.73
C GLU A 89 -3.25 -2.71 11.70
N LEU A 90 -3.41 -3.01 10.40
CA LEU A 90 -2.60 -2.42 9.32
C LEU A 90 -2.73 -0.89 9.23
N MET A 91 -3.97 -0.38 9.30
CA MET A 91 -4.29 1.02 9.03
C MET A 91 -4.11 1.92 10.25
N CYS A 92 -4.21 1.37 11.46
CA CYS A 92 -4.18 2.16 12.70
C CYS A 92 -3.17 1.60 13.71
N GLY A 93 -3.25 0.31 14.03
CA GLY A 93 -2.44 -0.30 15.09
C GLY A 93 -0.94 -0.22 14.82
N ASN A 94 -0.51 -0.63 13.63
CA ASN A 94 0.90 -0.65 13.23
C ASN A 94 1.48 0.76 13.09
N PRO A 95 0.83 1.71 12.37
CA PRO A 95 1.34 3.08 12.29
C PRO A 95 1.41 3.77 13.66
N ALA A 96 0.37 3.60 14.50
CA ALA A 96 0.39 4.17 15.85
C ALA A 96 1.57 3.63 16.66
N ARG A 97 1.77 2.31 16.67
CA ARG A 97 2.89 1.66 17.35
C ARG A 97 4.25 2.08 16.80
N PHE A 98 4.36 2.32 15.50
CA PHE A 98 5.60 2.69 14.85
C PHE A 98 6.00 4.15 15.12
N LEU A 99 5.02 5.05 15.22
CA LEU A 99 5.23 6.49 15.45
C LEU A 99 5.22 6.88 16.93
N ASP A 100 4.79 5.98 17.81
CA ASP A 100 4.82 6.20 19.25
C ASP A 100 6.27 6.21 19.77
N ASN A 101 6.65 7.32 20.41
CA ASN A 101 7.99 7.56 20.92
C ASN A 101 8.14 7.18 22.41
N ASP A 102 7.07 6.73 23.08
CA ASP A 102 7.07 6.43 24.53
C ASP A 102 7.62 5.03 24.90
N LEU A 103 8.30 4.36 23.97
CA LEU A 103 9.04 3.10 24.18
C LEU A 103 10.56 3.29 24.35
N ALA A 104 11.00 4.50 24.71
CA ALA A 104 12.39 4.80 25.10
C ALA A 104 12.59 4.77 26.62
#